data_AF-A0A0R2AW28-F1
#
_entry.id   AF-A0A0R2AW28-F1
#
_cell.length_a   1.000
_cell.length_b   1.000
_cell.length_c   1.000
_cell.angle_alpha   90.00
_cell.angle_beta   90.00
_cell.angle_gamma   90.00
#
_symmetry.space_group_name_H-M   'P 1'
#
loop_
_entity.id
_entity.type
_entity.pdbx_description
1 polymer ?
#
loop_
_entity_poly.entity_id
_entity_poly.type
_entity_poly.pdbx_seq_one_letter_code
_entity_poly.pdbx_strand_id
1 'polypeptide(L)'
;MIKHNSHIKELIDADFSLDILCKKAIDLDKDKIKSMIYSTQQNDNSVYVAYHNTFNSKSGLYSRLKSYKEFLKEDIDNYVDKFNEIENGARMYFHQEMTVGYFIDLYISFLHRKFENHQDKNSLVMINENGIEL
;
A
#
# COMPACT_ATOMS: atom_id res chain seq x y z
N MET A 1 -15.31 -16.19 1.96
CA MET A 1 -14.37 -15.45 2.82
C MET A 1 -13.76 -14.37 1.95
N ILE A 2 -14.24 -13.13 2.10
CA ILE A 2 -13.71 -12.00 1.33
C ILE A 2 -12.26 -11.83 1.80
N LYS A 3 -11.29 -11.87 0.88
CA LYS A 3 -9.89 -11.64 1.23
C LYS A 3 -9.78 -10.16 1.61
N HIS A 4 -9.35 -9.88 2.85
CA HIS A 4 -9.16 -8.51 3.38
C HIS A 4 -8.27 -7.65 2.44
N ASN A 5 -7.42 -8.28 1.63
CA ASN A 5 -6.52 -7.60 0.68
C ASN A 5 -6.86 -7.81 -0.79
N SER A 6 -8.12 -8.11 -1.14
CA SER A 6 -8.48 -8.22 -2.56
C SER A 6 -8.11 -6.96 -3.37
N HIS A 7 -8.01 -5.83 -2.69
CA HIS A 7 -7.58 -4.54 -3.22
C HIS A 7 -6.08 -4.43 -3.54
N ILE A 8 -5.24 -5.31 -3.01
CA ILE A 8 -3.80 -5.34 -3.25
C ILE A 8 -3.49 -6.49 -4.22
N LYS A 9 -2.84 -6.16 -5.33
CA LYS A 9 -2.35 -7.12 -6.31
C LYS A 9 -0.88 -7.40 -6.00
N GLU A 10 -0.55 -8.66 -5.77
CA GLU A 10 0.83 -9.06 -5.49
C GLU A 10 1.74 -8.76 -6.70
N LEU A 11 3.04 -8.58 -6.45
CA LEU A 11 4.00 -8.28 -7.52
C LEU A 11 4.00 -9.37 -8.61
N ILE A 12 3.81 -10.64 -8.22
CA ILE A 12 3.74 -11.77 -9.15
C ILE A 12 2.51 -11.71 -10.06
N ASP A 13 1.42 -11.12 -9.58
CA ASP A 13 0.21 -10.95 -10.36
C ASP A 13 0.34 -9.72 -11.27
N ALA A 14 1.18 -8.74 -10.90
CA ALA A 14 1.45 -7.55 -11.70
C ALA A 14 2.20 -7.91 -12.99
N ASP A 15 1.67 -7.49 -14.15
CA ASP A 15 2.20 -7.83 -15.48
C ASP A 15 3.39 -6.92 -15.83
N PHE A 16 4.43 -6.97 -15.00
CA PHE A 16 5.67 -6.23 -15.19
C PHE A 16 6.72 -7.11 -15.86
N SER A 17 7.52 -6.53 -16.75
CA SER A 17 8.63 -7.26 -17.36
C SER A 17 9.73 -7.55 -16.32
N LEU A 18 10.33 -8.75 -16.38
CA LEU A 18 11.46 -9.10 -15.50
C LEU A 18 12.61 -8.08 -15.64
N ASP A 19 12.85 -7.63 -16.87
CA ASP A 19 13.87 -6.62 -17.18
C ASP A 19 13.67 -5.30 -16.44
N ILE A 20 12.41 -4.86 -16.19
CA ILE A 20 12.18 -3.64 -15.41
C ILE A 20 12.34 -3.91 -13.92
N LEU A 21 11.89 -5.06 -13.43
CA LEU A 21 11.92 -5.43 -12.02
C LEU A 21 13.35 -5.61 -11.49
N CYS A 22 14.28 -6.06 -12.33
CA CYS A 22 15.68 -6.26 -11.96
C CYS A 22 16.54 -4.98 -12.02
N LYS A 23 16.01 -3.85 -12.50
CA LYS A 23 16.76 -2.58 -12.47
C LYS A 23 16.86 -2.04 -11.05
N LYS A 24 17.91 -1.26 -10.77
CA LYS A 24 17.98 -0.50 -9.53
C LYS A 24 16.86 0.53 -9.51
N ALA A 25 16.14 0.60 -8.40
CA ALA A 25 15.00 1.51 -8.28
C ALA A 25 15.43 2.99 -8.39
N ILE A 26 16.63 3.34 -7.89
CA ILE A 26 17.18 4.70 -8.00
C ILE A 26 17.38 5.19 -9.45
N ASP A 27 17.53 4.26 -10.40
CA ASP A 27 17.77 4.57 -11.81
C ASP A 27 16.46 4.81 -12.58
N LEU A 28 15.30 4.58 -11.95
CA LEU A 28 13.99 4.86 -12.55
C LEU A 28 13.47 6.24 -12.13
N ASP A 29 12.77 6.87 -13.06
CA ASP A 29 11.96 8.05 -12.79
C ASP A 29 10.93 7.78 -11.68
N LYS A 30 10.80 8.72 -10.74
CA LYS A 30 9.89 8.58 -9.59
C LYS A 30 8.45 8.40 -10.04
N ASP A 31 7.98 9.15 -11.03
CA ASP A 31 6.60 9.04 -11.49
C ASP A 31 6.33 7.70 -12.16
N LYS A 32 7.35 7.13 -12.82
CA LYS A 32 7.28 5.75 -13.32
C LYS A 32 7.12 4.73 -12.18
N ILE A 33 7.90 4.83 -11.11
CA ILE A 33 7.78 3.95 -9.94
C ILE A 33 6.41 4.10 -9.29
N LYS A 34 5.93 5.33 -9.09
CA LYS A 34 4.60 5.62 -8.55
C LYS A 34 3.50 4.98 -9.39
N SER A 35 3.58 5.09 -10.72
CA SER A 35 2.63 4.46 -11.63
C SER A 35 2.66 2.93 -11.55
N MET A 36 3.84 2.33 -11.40
CA MET A 36 3.96 0.89 -11.20
C MET A 36 3.31 0.46 -9.88
N ILE A 37 3.64 1.11 -8.77
CA ILE A 37 3.01 0.86 -7.46
C ILE A 37 1.49 1.03 -7.55
N TYR A 38 1.00 2.09 -8.16
CA TYR A 38 -0.45 2.33 -8.29
C TYR A 38 -1.15 1.20 -9.06
N SER A 39 -0.49 0.62 -10.07
CA SER A 39 -1.04 -0.51 -10.82
C SER A 39 -1.11 -1.83 -10.04
N THR A 40 -0.46 -1.90 -8.88
CA THR A 40 -0.61 -3.03 -7.94
C THR A 40 -1.81 -2.86 -7.00
N GLN A 41 -2.65 -1.84 -7.20
CA GLN A 41 -3.82 -1.57 -6.36
C GLN A 41 -5.12 -1.61 -7.17
N GLN A 42 -6.21 -2.05 -6.55
CA GLN A 42 -7.55 -1.96 -7.15
C GLN A 42 -8.01 -0.51 -7.18
N ASN A 43 -8.52 -0.10 -8.33
CA ASN A 43 -9.03 1.24 -8.53
C ASN A 43 -10.56 1.23 -8.43
N ASP A 44 -11.07 1.31 -7.20
CA ASP A 44 -12.50 1.43 -6.92
C ASP A 44 -12.81 2.76 -6.22
N ASN A 45 -13.62 3.60 -6.89
CA ASN A 45 -14.00 4.91 -6.38
C ASN A 45 -15.05 4.84 -5.25
N SER A 46 -15.65 3.68 -5.01
CA SER A 46 -16.64 3.46 -3.95
C SER A 46 -16.01 3.08 -2.61
N VAL A 47 -14.69 2.87 -2.58
CA VAL A 47 -13.93 2.44 -1.40
C VAL A 47 -13.29 3.62 -0.68
N TYR A 48 -13.45 3.62 0.65
CA TYR A 48 -12.87 4.60 1.54
C TYR A 48 -12.02 3.91 2.62
N VAL A 49 -11.18 4.69 3.26
CA VAL A 49 -10.32 4.24 4.35
C VAL A 49 -10.83 4.81 5.67
N ALA A 50 -10.74 4.04 6.74
CA ALA A 50 -10.93 4.49 8.11
C ALA A 50 -9.82 3.94 9.01
N TYR A 51 -9.59 4.60 10.15
CA TYR A 51 -8.78 3.99 11.20
C TYR A 51 -9.60 2.93 11.93
N HIS A 52 -8.99 1.79 12.20
CA HIS A 52 -9.67 0.68 12.88
C HIS A 52 -10.21 1.09 14.26
N ASN A 53 -9.50 1.97 14.98
CA ASN A 53 -9.92 2.47 16.29
C ASN A 53 -11.14 3.42 16.27
N THR A 54 -11.69 3.75 15.10
CA THR A 54 -12.89 4.58 14.96
C THR A 54 -14.19 3.78 14.94
N PHE A 55 -14.12 2.46 15.10
CA PHE A 55 -15.29 1.59 15.14
C PHE A 55 -16.23 1.97 16.29
N ASN A 56 -17.49 2.26 15.95
CA ASN A 56 -18.55 2.47 16.93
C ASN A 56 -19.39 1.20 17.10
N SER A 57 -19.25 0.54 18.25
CA SER A 57 -19.96 -0.72 18.55
C SER A 57 -21.48 -0.58 18.64
N LYS A 58 -22.03 0.63 18.85
CA LYS A 58 -23.48 0.83 18.89
C LYS A 58 -24.11 0.88 17.49
N SER A 59 -23.43 1.52 16.54
CA SER A 59 -23.92 1.64 15.16
C SER A 59 -23.35 0.58 14.23
N GLY A 60 -22.26 -0.08 14.61
CA GLY A 60 -21.53 -1.01 13.76
C GLY A 60 -20.79 -0.35 12.59
N LEU A 61 -20.42 0.93 12.73
CA LEU A 61 -19.85 1.75 11.64
C LEU A 61 -18.51 2.37 12.05
N TYR A 62 -17.63 2.55 11.05
CA TYR A 62 -16.38 3.28 11.15
C TYR A 62 -16.53 4.74 10.73
N SER A 63 -15.64 5.60 11.24
CA SER A 63 -15.59 7.00 10.80
C SER A 63 -14.68 7.14 9.58
N ARG A 64 -15.28 7.57 8.46
CA ARG A 64 -14.58 7.73 7.18
C ARG A 64 -13.46 8.77 7.28
N LEU A 65 -12.27 8.40 6.83
CA LEU A 65 -11.11 9.29 6.75
C LEU A 65 -11.06 10.01 5.39
N LYS A 66 -10.88 9.25 4.30
CA LYS A 66 -10.79 9.74 2.92
C LYS A 66 -11.03 8.61 1.92
N SER A 67 -11.13 8.93 0.63
CA SER A 67 -11.21 7.88 -0.40
C SER A 67 -9.93 7.06 -0.45
N TYR A 68 -10.04 5.78 -0.81
CA TYR A 68 -8.87 4.90 -0.94
C TYR A 68 -7.87 5.41 -1.96
N LYS A 69 -8.37 6.01 -3.05
CA LYS A 69 -7.55 6.65 -4.09
C LYS A 69 -6.72 7.84 -3.58
N GLU A 70 -7.34 8.72 -2.79
CA GLU A 70 -6.62 9.86 -2.19
C GLU A 70 -5.57 9.38 -1.18
N PHE A 71 -5.94 8.40 -0.35
CA PHE A 71 -5.01 7.76 0.57
C PHE A 71 -3.80 7.16 -0.15
N LEU A 72 -4.03 6.34 -1.19
CA LEU A 72 -2.95 5.72 -1.96
C LEU A 72 -2.03 6.75 -2.58
N LYS A 73 -2.57 7.80 -3.19
CA LYS A 73 -1.75 8.83 -3.82
C LYS A 73 -0.77 9.45 -2.81
N GLU A 74 -1.30 9.89 -1.67
CA GLU A 74 -0.47 10.49 -0.61
C GLU A 74 0.53 9.49 -0.02
N ASP A 75 0.12 8.25 0.21
CA ASP A 75 0.97 7.24 0.84
C ASP A 75 2.11 6.79 -0.09
N ILE A 76 1.83 6.62 -1.39
CA ILE A 76 2.81 6.31 -2.43
C ILE A 76 3.78 7.48 -2.60
N ASP A 77 3.30 8.72 -2.66
CA ASP A 77 4.16 9.91 -2.75
C ASP A 77 5.15 9.95 -1.58
N ASN A 78 4.65 9.79 -0.35
CA ASN A 78 5.47 9.75 0.86
C ASN A 78 6.48 8.58 0.85
N TYR A 79 6.08 7.41 0.35
CA TYR A 79 6.94 6.24 0.27
C TYR A 79 8.10 6.45 -0.71
N VAL A 80 7.81 6.90 -1.92
CA VAL A 80 8.82 7.13 -2.97
C VAL A 80 9.78 8.26 -2.58
N ASP A 81 9.30 9.28 -1.87
CA ASP A 81 10.17 10.36 -1.39
C ASP A 81 11.14 9.93 -0.27
N LYS A 82 10.83 8.85 0.43
CA LYS A 82 11.68 8.24 1.46
C LYS A 82 12.64 7.17 0.93
N PHE A 83 12.86 7.09 -0.39
CA PHE A 83 13.70 6.07 -1.01
C PHE A 83 15.03 5.84 -0.28
N ASN A 84 15.79 6.89 -0.01
CA ASN A 84 17.11 6.77 0.63
C ASN A 84 17.03 6.20 2.07
N GLU A 85 15.99 6.55 2.83
CA GLU A 85 15.79 6.01 4.18
C GLU A 85 15.47 4.51 4.12
N ILE A 86 14.60 4.12 3.18
CA ILE A 86 14.18 2.74 2.95
C ILE A 86 15.36 1.89 2.47
N GLU A 87 16.14 2.39 1.52
CA GLU A 87 17.35 1.73 1.03
C GLU A 87 18.37 1.52 2.15
N ASN A 88 18.65 2.55 2.95
CA ASN A 88 19.58 2.42 4.08
C ASN A 88 19.11 1.37 5.09
N GLY A 89 17.81 1.37 5.43
CA GLY A 89 17.22 0.34 6.28
C GLY A 89 17.38 -1.06 5.68
N ALA A 90 17.02 -1.26 4.42
CA ALA A 90 17.11 -2.56 3.76
C ALA A 90 18.56 -3.08 3.69
N ARG A 91 19.54 -2.20 3.42
CA ARG A 91 20.96 -2.56 3.40
C ARG A 91 21.45 -3.06 4.77
N MET A 92 20.96 -2.46 5.87
CA MET A 92 21.31 -2.88 7.22
C MET A 92 20.78 -4.28 7.58
N TYR A 93 19.58 -4.63 7.10
CA TYR A 93 18.89 -5.85 7.56
C TYR A 93 18.93 -7.03 6.58
N PHE A 94 19.02 -6.78 5.27
CA PHE A 94 18.84 -7.83 4.26
C PHE A 94 20.03 -7.99 3.30
N HIS A 95 20.98 -7.04 3.28
CA HIS A 95 22.11 -7.02 2.33
C HIS A 95 21.70 -7.21 0.86
N GLN A 96 20.47 -6.82 0.51
CA GLN A 96 19.91 -6.91 -0.82
C GLN A 96 20.03 -5.56 -1.55
N GLU A 97 20.21 -5.63 -2.87
CA GLU A 97 20.11 -4.45 -3.72
C GLU A 97 18.66 -3.98 -3.79
N MET A 98 18.45 -2.66 -3.73
CA MET A 98 17.13 -2.04 -3.88
C MET A 98 16.72 -2.02 -5.36
N THR A 99 16.29 -3.18 -5.87
CA THR A 99 15.71 -3.30 -7.21
C THR A 99 14.30 -2.72 -7.24
N VAL A 100 13.78 -2.43 -8.44
CA VAL A 100 12.39 -1.97 -8.62
C VAL A 100 11.42 -3.00 -8.05
N GLY A 101 11.64 -4.29 -8.31
CA GLY A 101 10.79 -5.36 -7.78
C GLY A 101 10.78 -5.36 -6.26
N TYR A 102 11.95 -5.35 -5.62
CA TYR A 102 12.04 -5.36 -4.16
C TYR A 102 11.42 -4.11 -3.52
N PHE A 103 11.61 -2.93 -4.12
CA PHE A 103 11.02 -1.70 -3.63
C PHE A 103 9.49 -1.73 -3.70
N ILE A 104 8.90 -2.20 -4.80
CA ILE A 104 7.44 -2.31 -4.92
C ILE A 104 6.89 -3.38 -3.97
N ASP A 105 7.56 -4.53 -3.85
CA ASP A 105 7.14 -5.63 -2.97
C ASP A 105 7.16 -5.22 -1.48
N LEU A 106 8.16 -4.43 -1.09
CA LEU A 106 8.25 -3.86 0.25
C LEU A 106 7.09 -2.88 0.53
N TYR A 107 6.69 -2.08 -0.45
CA TYR A 107 5.51 -1.22 -0.32
C TYR A 107 4.22 -2.03 -0.15
N ILE A 108 4.03 -3.07 -0.96
CA ILE A 108 2.89 -4.02 -0.84
C ILE A 108 2.84 -4.59 0.58
N SER A 109 3.98 -5.05 1.10
CA SER A 109 4.10 -5.55 2.47
C SER A 109 3.72 -4.52 3.53
N PHE A 110 4.08 -3.25 3.34
CA PHE A 110 3.65 -2.17 4.24
C PHE A 110 2.15 -1.92 4.20
N LEU A 111 1.52 -2.02 3.03
CA LEU A 111 0.06 -1.92 2.92
C LEU A 111 -0.64 -3.08 3.64
N HIS A 112 -0.20 -4.33 3.44
CA HIS A 112 -0.74 -5.47 4.19
C HIS A 112 -0.70 -5.22 5.69
N ARG A 113 0.46 -4.79 6.22
CA ARG A 113 0.58 -4.48 7.65
C ARG A 113 -0.42 -3.41 8.10
N LYS A 114 -0.64 -2.35 7.30
CA LYS A 114 -1.58 -1.28 7.64
C LYS A 114 -3.02 -1.80 7.72
N PHE A 115 -3.42 -2.68 6.81
CA PHE A 115 -4.82 -3.14 6.70
C PHE A 115 -5.13 -4.43 7.46
N GLU A 116 -4.15 -5.26 7.79
CA GLU A 116 -4.37 -6.54 8.49
C GLU A 116 -4.04 -6.51 9.97
N ASN A 117 -3.06 -5.70 10.40
CA ASN A 117 -2.61 -5.71 11.77
C ASN A 117 -3.40 -4.73 12.65
N HIS A 118 -4.61 -5.10 13.03
CA HIS A 118 -5.50 -4.27 13.85
C HIS A 118 -5.00 -4.01 15.29
N GLN A 119 -3.87 -4.61 15.70
CA GLN A 119 -3.21 -4.30 16.97
C GLN A 119 -2.40 -3.00 16.92
N ASP A 120 -2.01 -2.54 15.72
CA ASP A 120 -1.28 -1.28 15.55
C ASP A 120 -2.24 -0.08 15.72
N LYS A 121 -1.81 0.94 16.49
CA LYS A 121 -2.62 2.13 16.85
C LYS A 121 -3.15 2.91 15.63
N ASN A 122 -2.49 2.76 14.48
CA ASN A 122 -2.82 3.44 13.22
C ASN A 122 -3.19 2.44 12.11
N SER A 123 -3.64 1.24 12.49
CA SER A 123 -4.19 0.29 11.55
C SER A 123 -5.43 0.85 10.87
N LEU A 124 -5.59 0.45 9.62
CA LEU A 124 -6.61 0.93 8.70
C LEU A 124 -7.56 -0.20 8.37
N VAL A 125 -8.75 0.18 7.95
CA VAL A 125 -9.75 -0.71 7.35
C VAL A 125 -10.29 -0.07 6.08
N MET A 126 -10.70 -0.89 5.13
CA MET A 126 -11.49 -0.44 3.99
C MET A 126 -12.96 -0.48 4.33
N ILE A 127 -13.67 0.57 3.93
CA ILE A 127 -15.10 0.73 4.18
C ILE A 127 -15.81 1.25 2.93
N ASN A 128 -17.10 0.97 2.82
CA ASN A 128 -17.95 1.63 1.83
C ASN A 128 -18.33 3.06 2.25
N GLU A 129 -19.10 3.73 1.40
CA GLU A 129 -19.58 5.10 1.65
C GLU A 129 -20.38 5.27 2.95
N ASN A 130 -20.97 4.19 3.47
CA ASN A 130 -21.77 4.18 4.70
C ASN A 130 -20.95 3.86 5.95
N GLY A 131 -19.65 3.61 5.83
CA GLY A 131 -18.79 3.26 6.97
C GLY A 131 -18.84 1.79 7.37
N ILE A 132 -19.36 0.91 6.52
CA ILE A 132 -19.37 -0.54 6.72
C ILE A 132 -18.07 -1.13 6.15
N GLU A 133 -17.38 -1.97 6.93
CA GLU A 133 -16.17 -2.68 6.52
C GLU A 133 -16.44 -3.63 5.34
N LEU A 134 -15.47 -3.73 4.42
CA LEU A 134 -15.55 -4.48 3.16
C LEU A 134 -14.79 -5.81 3.21
#